data_AF-A0A6P4IMY1-F1
#
_entry.id   AF-A0A6P4IMY1-F1
#
_cell.length_a   1.000
_cell.length_b   1.000
_cell.length_c   1.000
_cell.angle_alpha   90.00
_cell.angle_beta   90.00
_cell.angle_gamma   90.00
#
_symmetry.space_group_name_H-M   'P 1'
#
loop_
_entity.id
_entity.type
_entity.pdbx_description
1 polymer ?
#
loop_
_entity_poly.entity_id
_entity_poly.type
_entity_poly.pdbx_seq_one_letter_code
_entity_poly.pdbx_strand_id
1 'polypeptide(L)'
;MLIVRGTYDVTELVAGCIGSLGLYLAGINVMPLKYVPDLPAALFVLSTVIVMHHVRIMRYPPIQKLWRLLLELVCIYIASQVLVAILWEQFHVLLDVIRRTMINTTLGVRCLKSYPRLTMFLHQDLCYFAQLGLAVMLTFKILRRTRALQYILSEQRFYNYFGNNLATVEVFNDQRRSASRRRR
;
A
#
# COMPACT_ATOMS: atom_id res chain seq x y z
N MET A 1 21.70 17.21 -1.64
CA MET A 1 20.74 16.93 -0.54
C MET A 1 19.54 16.07 -0.93
N LEU A 2 19.05 16.10 -2.18
CA LEU A 2 17.89 15.30 -2.63
C LEU A 2 18.10 13.77 -2.61
N ILE A 3 19.30 13.29 -2.95
CA ILE A 3 19.61 11.84 -2.95
C ILE A 3 19.54 11.26 -1.54
N VAL A 4 20.07 11.99 -0.55
CA VAL A 4 20.05 11.61 0.88
C VAL A 4 18.62 11.62 1.44
N ARG A 5 17.79 12.57 1.01
CA ARG A 5 16.36 12.62 1.39
C ARG A 5 15.60 11.41 0.83
N GLY A 6 15.82 11.07 -0.44
CA GLY A 6 15.22 9.89 -1.05
C GLY A 6 15.66 8.56 -0.44
N THR A 7 16.88 8.46 0.12
CA THR A 7 17.30 7.24 0.83
C THR A 7 16.63 7.09 2.19
N TYR A 8 16.48 8.19 2.96
CA TYR A 8 15.79 8.13 4.26
C TYR A 8 14.31 7.75 4.07
N ASP A 9 13.60 8.40 3.16
CA ASP A 9 12.19 8.13 2.89
C ASP A 9 11.95 6.64 2.54
N VAL A 10 12.86 6.03 1.77
CA VAL A 10 12.76 4.61 1.40
C VAL A 10 13.02 3.69 2.59
N THR A 11 14.03 3.99 3.41
CA THR A 11 14.29 3.19 4.61
C THR A 11 13.14 3.25 5.61
N GLU A 12 12.50 4.41 5.75
CA GLU A 12 11.31 4.60 6.58
C GLU A 12 10.13 3.76 6.04
N LEU A 13 9.89 3.78 4.72
CA LEU A 13 8.86 2.98 4.09
C LEU A 13 9.10 1.48 4.29
N VAL A 14 10.33 1.01 4.06
CA VAL A 14 10.69 -0.41 4.21
C VAL A 14 10.52 -0.85 5.66
N ALA A 15 10.98 -0.05 6.62
CA ALA A 15 10.78 -0.32 8.04
C ALA A 15 9.29 -0.36 8.41
N GLY A 16 8.49 0.56 7.86
CA GLY A 16 7.04 0.59 8.06
C GLY A 16 6.34 -0.64 7.51
N CYS A 17 6.69 -1.05 6.30
CA CYS A 17 6.14 -2.25 5.67
C CYS A 17 6.51 -3.52 6.45
N ILE A 18 7.80 -3.74 6.73
CA ILE A 18 8.28 -4.94 7.42
C ILE A 18 7.73 -4.98 8.85
N GLY A 19 7.80 -3.86 9.58
CA GLY A 19 7.33 -3.78 10.96
C GLY A 19 5.82 -4.03 11.05
N SER A 20 5.02 -3.32 10.25
CA SER A 20 3.56 -3.45 10.32
C SER A 20 3.07 -4.81 9.84
N LEU A 21 3.66 -5.34 8.76
CA LEU A 21 3.31 -6.66 8.24
C LEU A 21 3.76 -7.77 9.19
N GLY A 22 4.97 -7.67 9.74
CA GLY A 22 5.52 -8.65 10.68
C GLY A 22 4.71 -8.73 11.97
N LEU A 23 4.37 -7.57 12.56
CA LEU A 23 3.53 -7.52 13.77
C LEU A 23 2.12 -8.06 13.49
N TYR A 24 1.54 -7.74 12.33
CA TYR A 24 0.22 -8.26 11.93
C TYR A 24 0.22 -9.79 11.75
N LEU A 25 1.21 -10.33 11.04
CA LEU A 25 1.33 -11.78 10.83
C LEU A 25 1.68 -12.53 12.12
N ALA A 26 2.40 -11.90 13.04
CA ALA A 26 2.67 -12.44 14.38
C ALA A 26 1.43 -12.40 15.31
N GLY A 27 0.31 -11.85 14.85
CA GLY A 27 -0.92 -11.75 15.63
C GLY A 27 -0.87 -10.72 16.76
N ILE A 28 0.08 -9.78 16.73
CA ILE A 28 0.25 -8.74 17.76
C ILE A 28 -0.74 -7.60 17.48
N ASN A 29 -2.03 -7.90 17.50
CA ASN A 29 -3.05 -6.94 17.10
C ASN A 29 -3.38 -5.97 18.24
N VAL A 30 -3.48 -4.68 17.92
CA VAL A 30 -3.89 -3.63 18.88
C VAL A 30 -5.38 -3.76 19.22
N MET A 31 -6.16 -4.35 18.33
CA MET A 31 -7.59 -4.58 18.48
C MET A 31 -7.90 -6.07 18.32
N PRO A 32 -8.93 -6.59 19.01
CA PRO A 32 -9.37 -7.97 18.84
C PRO A 32 -9.99 -8.13 17.45
N LEU A 33 -9.21 -8.69 16.51
CA LEU A 33 -9.68 -9.03 15.18
C LEU A 33 -10.37 -10.39 15.20
N LYS A 34 -11.54 -10.48 14.57
CA LYS A 34 -12.36 -11.70 14.53
C LYS A 34 -11.83 -12.73 13.54
N TYR A 35 -11.16 -12.26 12.49
CA TYR A 35 -10.64 -13.08 11.40
C TYR A 35 -9.12 -13.26 11.55
N VAL A 36 -8.64 -14.46 11.23
CA VAL A 36 -7.22 -14.84 11.28
C VAL A 36 -6.44 -14.02 10.24
N PRO A 37 -5.18 -13.63 10.50
CA PRO A 37 -4.35 -12.96 9.50
C PRO A 37 -4.16 -13.86 8.27
N ASP A 38 -4.82 -13.48 7.18
CA ASP A 38 -4.74 -14.13 5.88
C ASP A 38 -3.91 -13.29 4.88
N LEU A 39 -3.50 -13.91 3.76
CA LEU A 39 -2.71 -13.23 2.73
C LEU A 39 -3.43 -11.99 2.16
N PRO A 40 -4.75 -12.02 1.88
CA PRO A 40 -5.49 -10.83 1.46
C PRO A 40 -5.46 -9.68 2.48
N ALA A 41 -5.64 -9.94 3.77
CA ALA A 41 -5.53 -8.89 4.78
C ALA A 41 -4.10 -8.36 4.90
N ALA A 42 -3.09 -9.23 4.79
CA ALA A 42 -1.68 -8.83 4.81
C ALA A 42 -1.35 -7.87 3.65
N LEU A 43 -1.86 -8.15 2.45
CA LEU A 43 -1.78 -7.26 1.30
C LEU A 43 -2.54 -5.94 1.53
N PHE A 44 -3.70 -6.00 2.17
CA PHE A 44 -4.44 -4.80 2.56
C PHE A 44 -3.65 -3.93 3.53
N VAL A 45 -3.07 -4.51 4.60
CA VAL A 45 -2.18 -3.81 5.54
C VAL A 45 -1.02 -3.15 4.80
N LEU A 46 -0.31 -3.89 3.95
CA LEU A 46 0.78 -3.35 3.14
C LEU A 46 0.33 -2.14 2.30
N SER A 47 -0.85 -2.24 1.67
CA SER A 47 -1.42 -1.15 0.88
C SER A 47 -1.70 0.10 1.72
N THR A 48 -2.25 -0.07 2.92
CA THR A 48 -2.57 1.04 3.83
C THR A 48 -1.31 1.75 4.32
N VAL A 49 -0.27 0.99 4.68
CA VAL A 49 1.03 1.52 5.10
C VAL A 49 1.66 2.35 3.98
N ILE A 50 1.63 1.87 2.73
CA ILE A 50 2.15 2.61 1.57
C ILE A 50 1.40 3.93 1.37
N VAL A 51 0.06 3.92 1.49
CA VAL A 51 -0.75 5.15 1.35
C VAL A 51 -0.45 6.13 2.47
N MET A 52 -0.42 5.67 3.72
CA MET A 52 -0.14 6.51 4.89
C MET A 52 1.24 7.15 4.78
N HIS A 53 2.24 6.36 4.41
CA HIS A 53 3.59 6.85 4.20
C HIS A 53 3.66 7.87 3.05
N HIS A 54 2.95 7.64 1.94
CA HIS A 54 2.88 8.60 0.85
C HIS A 54 2.25 9.94 1.25
N VAL A 55 1.12 9.89 1.99
CA VAL A 55 0.46 11.09 2.52
C VAL A 55 1.38 11.83 3.50
N ARG A 56 2.15 11.09 4.30
CA ARG A 56 3.14 11.64 5.23
C ARG A 56 4.25 12.37 4.49
N ILE A 57 4.90 11.76 3.50
CA ILE A 57 5.98 12.40 2.73
C ILE A 57 5.50 13.71 2.07
N MET A 58 4.25 13.75 1.59
CA MET A 58 3.68 14.95 0.99
C MET A 58 3.51 16.10 2.00
N ARG A 59 3.31 15.80 3.29
CA ARG A 59 3.00 16.80 4.33
C ARG A 59 4.20 17.16 5.22
N TYR A 60 5.12 16.22 5.43
CA TYR A 60 6.17 16.35 6.44
C TYR A 60 7.57 16.01 5.89
N PRO A 61 8.63 16.66 6.39
CA PRO A 61 10.01 16.33 6.04
C PRO A 61 10.45 14.98 6.65
N PRO A 62 11.50 14.34 6.10
CA PRO A 62 12.05 13.08 6.61
C PRO A 62 12.52 13.21 8.07
N ILE A 63 12.35 12.14 8.85
CA ILE A 63 12.70 12.14 10.27
C ILE A 63 14.12 11.65 10.45
N GLN A 64 14.96 12.50 11.05
CA GLN A 64 16.37 12.17 11.31
C GLN A 64 16.60 11.53 12.69
N LYS A 65 15.64 11.65 13.62
CA LYS A 65 15.77 11.17 15.00
C LYS A 65 15.10 9.81 15.16
N LEU A 66 15.85 8.80 15.59
CA LEU A 66 15.38 7.42 15.73
C LEU A 66 14.12 7.29 16.61
N TRP A 67 14.06 7.97 17.76
CA TRP A 67 12.88 7.92 18.63
C TRP A 67 11.60 8.43 17.96
N ARG A 68 11.70 9.48 17.13
CA ARG A 68 10.56 10.00 16.37
C ARG A 68 10.12 9.03 15.27
N LEU A 69 11.08 8.36 14.62
CA LEU A 69 10.80 7.32 13.64
C LEU A 69 10.04 6.15 14.28
N LEU A 70 10.49 5.72 15.47
CA LEU A 70 9.84 4.61 16.19
C LEU A 70 8.41 4.96 16.59
N LEU A 71 8.17 6.17 17.09
CA LEU A 71 6.83 6.64 17.42
C LEU A 71 5.93 6.71 16.18
N GLU A 72 6.47 7.19 15.06
CA GLU A 72 5.73 7.23 13.79
C GLU A 72 5.39 5.82 13.28
N LEU A 73 6.31 4.85 13.37
CA LEU A 73 6.06 3.45 13.04
C LEU A 73 4.92 2.87 13.88
N VAL A 74 4.91 3.15 15.19
CA VAL A 74 3.82 2.73 16.09
C VAL A 74 2.49 3.38 15.69
N CYS A 75 2.48 4.68 15.38
CA CYS A 75 1.28 5.38 14.92
C CYS A 75 0.75 4.82 13.59
N ILE A 76 1.63 4.56 12.61
CA ILE A 76 1.28 3.94 11.34
C ILE A 76 0.69 2.54 11.59
N TYR A 77 1.30 1.77 12.49
CA TYR A 77 0.83 0.45 12.83
C TYR A 77 -0.59 0.49 13.43
N ILE A 78 -0.80 1.30 14.47
CA ILE A 78 -2.13 1.48 15.10
C ILE A 78 -3.16 1.93 14.05
N ALA A 79 -2.82 2.90 13.21
CA ALA A 79 -3.72 3.40 12.19
C ALA A 79 -4.04 2.32 11.12
N SER A 80 -3.07 1.48 10.77
CA SER A 80 -3.29 0.32 9.88
C SER A 80 -4.25 -0.70 10.51
N GLN A 81 -4.12 -0.97 11.81
CA GLN A 81 -5.02 -1.87 12.54
C GLN A 81 -6.45 -1.34 12.57
N VAL A 82 -6.62 -0.04 12.81
CA VAL A 82 -7.94 0.62 12.77
C VAL A 82 -8.56 0.51 11.37
N LEU A 83 -7.79 0.72 10.30
CA LEU A 83 -8.30 0.58 8.93
C LEU A 83 -8.69 -0.86 8.61
N VAL A 84 -7.92 -1.85 9.07
CA VAL A 84 -8.29 -3.27 8.93
C VAL A 84 -9.61 -3.54 9.64
N ALA A 85 -9.77 -3.11 10.89
CA ALA A 85 -11.00 -3.32 11.64
C ALA A 85 -12.22 -2.63 10.99
N ILE A 86 -12.07 -1.40 10.50
CA ILE A 86 -13.20 -0.63 9.94
C ILE A 86 -13.55 -1.08 8.52
N LEU A 87 -12.57 -1.30 7.65
CA LEU A 87 -12.82 -1.57 6.23
C LEU A 87 -12.78 -3.07 5.93
N TRP A 88 -11.76 -3.75 6.43
CA TRP A 88 -11.50 -5.14 6.06
C TRP A 88 -12.43 -6.11 6.77
N GLU A 89 -12.67 -5.95 8.08
CA GLU A 89 -13.62 -6.81 8.78
C GLU A 89 -15.05 -6.62 8.29
N GLN A 90 -15.48 -5.38 8.01
CA GLN A 90 -16.81 -5.11 7.47
C GLN A 90 -17.00 -5.75 6.10
N PHE A 91 -15.94 -5.77 5.28
CA PHE A 91 -15.94 -6.47 4.00
C PHE A 91 -16.07 -7.99 4.15
N HIS A 92 -15.36 -8.59 5.12
CA HIS A 92 -15.50 -10.02 5.44
C HIS A 92 -16.92 -10.37 5.91
N VAL A 93 -17.50 -9.55 6.79
CA VAL A 93 -18.89 -9.73 7.25
C VAL A 93 -19.87 -9.65 6.08
N LEU A 94 -19.70 -8.68 5.19
CA LEU A 94 -20.55 -8.54 4.00
C LEU A 94 -20.45 -9.79 3.10
N LEU A 95 -19.23 -10.28 2.86
CA LEU A 95 -19.02 -11.52 2.09
C LEU A 95 -19.67 -12.71 2.77
N ASP A 96 -19.57 -12.83 4.10
CA ASP A 96 -20.25 -13.90 4.85
C ASP A 96 -21.77 -13.83 4.72
N VAL A 97 -22.36 -12.64 4.71
CA VAL A 97 -23.80 -12.46 4.49
C VAL A 97 -24.20 -12.85 3.07
N ILE A 98 -23.51 -12.35 2.04
CA ILE A 98 -23.76 -12.71 0.63
C ILE A 98 -23.66 -14.23 0.46
N ARG A 99 -22.63 -14.82 1.05
CA ARG A 99 -22.36 -16.26 1.02
C ARG A 99 -23.50 -17.07 1.64
N ARG A 100 -24.00 -16.67 2.81
CA ARG A 100 -25.14 -17.33 3.48
C ARG A 100 -26.42 -17.20 2.65
N THR A 101 -26.67 -16.02 2.08
CA THR A 101 -27.85 -15.77 1.23
C THR A 101 -27.84 -16.64 -0.03
N MET A 102 -26.68 -16.83 -0.66
CA MET A 102 -26.51 -17.68 -1.85
C MET A 102 -26.75 -19.17 -1.57
N ILE A 103 -26.50 -19.64 -0.34
CA ILE A 103 -26.81 -21.03 0.03
C ILE A 103 -28.31 -21.20 0.28
N ASN A 104 -28.95 -20.20 0.89
CA ASN A 104 -30.34 -20.29 1.30
C ASN A 104 -31.33 -20.17 0.13
N THR A 105 -30.87 -19.74 -1.05
CA THR A 105 -31.70 -19.76 -2.26
C THR A 105 -31.98 -21.18 -2.72
N THR A 106 -33.16 -21.39 -3.33
CA THR A 106 -33.60 -22.69 -3.87
C THR A 106 -32.60 -23.30 -4.86
N LEU A 107 -31.84 -22.47 -5.59
CA LEU A 107 -30.74 -22.89 -6.46
C LEU A 107 -29.52 -23.39 -5.68
N GLY A 108 -29.16 -22.73 -4.57
CA GLY A 108 -28.07 -23.12 -3.70
C GLY A 108 -28.31 -24.49 -3.07
N VAL A 109 -29.50 -24.73 -2.53
CA VAL A 109 -29.89 -26.02 -1.95
C VAL A 109 -29.93 -27.14 -3.00
N ARG A 110 -30.43 -26.84 -4.21
CA ARG A 110 -30.46 -27.81 -5.32
C ARG A 110 -29.05 -28.17 -5.80
N CYS A 111 -28.16 -27.18 -5.90
CA CYS A 111 -26.76 -27.38 -6.27
C CYS A 111 -25.99 -28.17 -5.19
N LEU A 112 -26.26 -27.90 -3.91
CA LEU A 112 -25.69 -28.62 -2.77
C LEU A 112 -26.07 -30.11 -2.80
N LYS A 113 -27.33 -30.42 -3.14
CA LYS A 113 -27.85 -31.80 -3.22
C LYS A 113 -27.25 -32.58 -4.40
N SER A 114 -27.04 -31.93 -5.54
CA SER A 114 -26.47 -32.59 -6.72
C SER A 114 -24.95 -32.76 -6.64
N TYR A 115 -24.23 -31.77 -6.10
CA TYR A 115 -22.76 -31.79 -6.07
C TYR A 115 -22.18 -31.18 -4.78
N PRO A 116 -22.20 -31.92 -3.65
CA PRO A 116 -21.77 -31.40 -2.35
C PRO A 116 -20.27 -31.06 -2.29
N ARG A 117 -19.42 -31.80 -3.01
CA ARG A 117 -17.98 -31.52 -3.06
C ARG A 117 -17.65 -30.24 -3.84
N LEU A 118 -18.27 -30.05 -5.01
CA LEU A 118 -18.07 -28.85 -5.82
C LEU A 118 -18.59 -27.61 -5.09
N THR A 119 -19.74 -27.71 -4.43
CA THR A 119 -20.29 -26.58 -3.67
C THR A 119 -19.41 -26.21 -2.48
N MET A 120 -18.80 -27.15 -1.76
CA MET A 120 -17.82 -26.82 -0.71
C MET A 120 -16.55 -26.15 -1.26
N PHE A 121 -15.96 -26.69 -2.33
CA PHE A 121 -14.77 -26.09 -2.97
C PHE A 121 -15.07 -24.68 -3.50
N LEU A 122 -16.16 -24.54 -4.26
CA LEU A 122 -16.60 -23.26 -4.80
C LEU A 122 -16.88 -22.24 -3.70
N HIS A 123 -17.40 -22.69 -2.55
CA HIS A 123 -17.76 -21.84 -1.42
C HIS A 123 -16.55 -21.26 -0.70
N GLN A 124 -15.51 -22.06 -0.47
CA GLN A 124 -14.31 -21.63 0.25
C GLN A 124 -13.35 -20.89 -0.67
N ASP A 125 -13.11 -21.40 -1.88
CA ASP A 125 -12.09 -20.88 -2.76
C ASP A 125 -12.54 -19.61 -3.50
N LEU A 126 -13.79 -19.51 -3.98
CA LEU A 126 -14.22 -18.29 -4.70
C LEU A 126 -14.23 -17.05 -3.81
N CYS A 127 -14.67 -17.18 -2.55
CA CYS A 127 -14.68 -16.04 -1.62
C CYS A 127 -13.25 -15.58 -1.34
N TYR A 128 -12.33 -16.53 -1.13
CA TYR A 128 -10.92 -16.24 -0.94
C TYR A 128 -10.27 -15.63 -2.19
N PHE A 129 -10.55 -16.15 -3.39
CA PHE A 129 -10.07 -15.59 -4.65
C PHE A 129 -10.63 -14.20 -4.92
N ALA A 130 -11.89 -13.93 -4.55
CA ALA A 130 -12.48 -12.59 -4.66
C ALA A 130 -11.81 -11.60 -3.70
N GLN A 131 -11.55 -12.02 -2.45
CA GLN A 131 -10.81 -11.22 -1.47
C GLN A 131 -9.38 -10.94 -1.95
N LEU A 132 -8.69 -11.97 -2.43
CA LEU A 132 -7.34 -11.87 -2.96
C LEU A 132 -7.31 -10.96 -4.19
N GLY A 133 -8.23 -11.15 -5.13
CA GLY A 133 -8.36 -10.32 -6.33
C GLY A 133 -8.58 -8.85 -5.97
N LEU A 134 -9.48 -8.57 -5.03
CA LEU A 134 -9.73 -7.20 -4.55
C LEU A 134 -8.50 -6.60 -3.86
N ALA A 135 -7.84 -7.35 -2.98
CA ALA A 135 -6.61 -6.91 -2.31
C ALA A 135 -5.47 -6.63 -3.31
N VAL A 136 -5.30 -7.49 -4.32
CA VAL A 136 -4.33 -7.30 -5.40
C VAL A 136 -4.70 -6.09 -6.27
N MET A 137 -5.97 -5.91 -6.64
CA MET A 137 -6.38 -4.73 -7.40
C MET A 137 -6.18 -3.44 -6.62
N LEU A 138 -6.47 -3.46 -5.31
CA LEU A 138 -6.34 -2.31 -4.43
C LEU A 138 -4.87 -1.95 -4.20
N THR A 139 -4.01 -2.94 -3.90
CA THR A 139 -2.56 -2.76 -3.83
C THR A 139 -2.00 -2.24 -5.16
N PHE A 140 -2.39 -2.82 -6.29
CA PHE A 140 -1.92 -2.39 -7.62
C PHE A 140 -2.36 -0.97 -7.95
N LYS A 141 -3.62 -0.61 -7.67
CA LYS A 141 -4.16 0.74 -7.88
C LYS A 141 -3.46 1.77 -6.99
N ILE A 142 -3.20 1.42 -5.73
CA ILE A 142 -2.43 2.25 -4.80
C ILE A 142 -1.01 2.43 -5.32
N LEU A 143 -0.33 1.36 -5.69
CA LEU A 143 1.05 1.36 -6.17
C LEU A 143 1.19 2.22 -7.45
N ARG A 144 0.21 2.14 -8.36
CA ARG A 144 0.15 2.97 -9.57
C ARG A 144 -0.13 4.43 -9.24
N ARG A 145 -1.02 4.72 -8.29
CA ARG A 145 -1.43 6.08 -7.92
C ARG A 145 -0.35 6.82 -7.13
N THR A 146 0.32 6.14 -6.19
CA THR A 146 1.41 6.73 -5.39
C THR A 146 2.72 6.82 -6.15
N ARG A 147 2.79 6.25 -7.37
CA ARG A 147 4.03 6.06 -8.13
C ARG A 147 5.14 5.43 -7.27
N ALA A 148 4.77 4.62 -6.26
CA ALA A 148 5.72 4.05 -5.32
C ALA A 148 6.72 3.10 -5.99
N LEU A 149 6.34 2.47 -7.11
CA LEU A 149 7.26 1.72 -7.98
C LEU A 149 8.42 2.59 -8.50
N GLN A 150 8.18 3.87 -8.79
CA GLN A 150 9.23 4.81 -9.22
C GLN A 150 10.15 5.24 -8.05
N TYR A 151 9.68 5.08 -6.80
CA TYR A 151 10.48 5.29 -5.59
C TYR A 151 11.37 4.07 -5.29
N ILE A 152 10.88 2.86 -5.56
CA ILE A 152 11.56 1.59 -5.23
C ILE A 152 12.56 1.14 -6.30
N LEU A 153 12.25 1.30 -7.60
CA LEU A 153 13.23 1.02 -8.67
C LEU A 153 14.28 2.14 -8.76
N SER A 154 15.53 1.83 -8.40
CA SER A 154 16.66 2.76 -8.46
C SER A 154 16.97 3.25 -9.88
N GLU A 155 16.72 2.45 -10.92
CA GLU A 155 17.05 2.78 -12.32
C GLU A 155 16.28 3.99 -12.87
N GLN A 156 15.03 4.20 -12.46
CA GLN A 156 14.24 5.38 -12.91
C GLN A 156 14.58 6.66 -12.16
N ARG A 157 15.34 6.60 -11.06
CA ARG A 157 15.86 7.82 -10.38
C ARG A 157 16.90 8.54 -11.24
N PHE A 158 17.68 7.83 -12.05
CA PHE A 158 18.70 8.49 -12.86
C PHE A 158 18.09 9.38 -13.95
N TYR A 159 17.03 8.94 -14.63
CA TYR A 159 16.50 9.69 -15.78
C TYR A 159 15.78 11.00 -15.42
N ASN A 160 14.98 11.05 -14.36
CA ASN A 160 14.24 12.29 -14.02
C ASN A 160 15.11 13.37 -13.36
N TYR A 161 16.22 13.00 -12.70
CA TYR A 161 17.14 13.99 -12.13
C TYR A 161 18.09 14.58 -13.17
N PHE A 162 18.55 13.80 -14.15
CA PHE A 162 19.37 14.32 -15.24
C PHE A 162 18.54 15.00 -16.35
N GLY A 163 17.31 14.58 -16.60
CA GLY A 163 16.42 15.22 -17.58
C GLY A 163 16.04 16.66 -17.20
N ASN A 164 15.71 16.90 -15.92
CA ASN A 164 15.41 18.26 -15.45
C ASN A 164 16.66 19.13 -15.24
N ASN A 165 17.82 18.53 -14.93
CA ASN A 165 19.08 19.26 -14.83
C ASN A 165 19.65 19.65 -16.19
N LEU A 166 19.45 18.86 -17.26
CA LEU A 166 19.82 19.30 -18.61
C LEU A 166 19.03 20.55 -19.03
N ALA A 167 17.73 20.57 -18.76
CA ALA A 167 16.87 21.72 -19.07
C ALA A 167 17.22 22.97 -18.24
N THR A 168 17.64 22.82 -16.97
CA THR A 168 18.07 23.97 -16.16
C THR A 168 19.47 24.48 -16.53
N VAL A 169 20.37 23.60 -17.00
CA VAL A 169 21.69 24.03 -17.51
C VAL A 169 21.57 24.79 -18.83
N GLU A 170 20.62 24.45 -19.70
CA GLU A 170 20.30 25.24 -20.89
C GLU A 170 19.79 26.65 -20.54
N VAL A 171 18.86 26.76 -19.60
CA VAL A 171 18.32 28.06 -19.14
C VAL A 171 19.42 28.92 -18.49
N PHE A 172 20.32 28.33 -17.72
CA PHE A 172 21.43 29.08 -17.10
C PHE A 172 22.49 29.53 -18.13
N ASN A 173 22.70 28.77 -19.20
CA ASN A 173 23.62 29.15 -20.28
C ASN A 173 23.05 30.25 -21.18
N ASP A 174 21.75 30.24 -21.48
CA ASP A 174 21.11 31.30 -22.26
C ASP A 174 21.09 32.64 -21.51
N GLN A 175 20.94 32.61 -20.19
CA GLN A 175 20.99 33.81 -19.36
C GLN A 175 22.41 34.40 -19.31
N ARG A 176 23.45 33.55 -19.32
CA ARG A 176 24.86 33.99 -19.35
C ARG A 176 25.27 34.56 -20.72
N ARG A 177 24.78 33.98 -21.82
CA ARG A 177 24.99 34.52 -23.18
C ARG A 177 24.28 35.87 -23.37
N SER A 178 23.10 36.02 -22.79
CA SER A 178 22.33 37.27 -22.84
C SER A 178 23.00 38.42 -22.05
N ALA A 179 23.62 38.11 -20.90
CA ALA A 179 24.33 39.09 -20.10
C ALA A 179 25.64 39.61 -20.77
N SER A 180 26.30 38.76 -21.57
CA SER A 180 27.52 39.14 -22.30
C SER A 180 27.27 40.08 -23.49
N ARG A 181 26.03 40.12 -24.03
CA ARG A 181 25.70 40.94 -25.21
C ARG A 181 25.30 42.39 -24.87
N ARG A 182 25.01 42.68 -23.60
CA ARG A 182 24.63 44.03 -23.13
C ARG A 182 25.81 44.92 -22.70
N ARG A 183 27.05 44.43 -22.84
CA ARG A 183 28.28 45.16 -22.44
C ARG A 183 29.17 45.55 -23.63
N ARG A 184 28.63 45.60 -24.85
CA ARG A 184 29.29 46.22 -26.00
C ARG A 184 28.44 47.37 -26.51
#